data_AF-A0A855MS30-F1
#
_entry.id   AF-A0A855MS30-F1
#
_cell.length_a   1.000
_cell.length_b   1.000
_cell.length_c   1.000
_cell.angle_alpha   90.00
_cell.angle_beta   90.00
_cell.angle_gamma   90.00
#
_symmetry.space_group_name_H-M   'P 1'
#
loop_
_entity.id
_entity.type
_entity.pdbx_description
1 polymer ?
#
loop_
_entity_poly.entity_id
_entity_poly.type
_entity_poly.pdbx_seq_one_letter_code
_entity_poly.pdbx_strand_id
1 'polypeptide(L)'
;MLAKLCKRLERLYISDGEEDQIINFNYLDIKLDIFSGPFFKLVELIKEKKIPVRKISVSYISDIFVNYVNDNFNDLNSIGEFLELASYLTFLKSKELLPNSNNDKEFRKHREVIYEVIENYDVIKKAQEIIKKDFGEDKKKPVRVKNKASIEKEIFENQLVKFFDDYITKQKKLEIIRDTYRIEDAIGMLEKKDEFNILYLFEYAQHKKMNFLVMFLASLILVNRGFFKYEKGLFIKLSSQDPGSELNG
;
A
#
# COMPACT_ATOMS: atom_id res chain seq x y z
N MET A 1 17.19 -4.28 4.97
CA MET A 1 16.98 -5.71 5.36
C MET A 1 16.40 -6.50 4.20
N LEU A 2 15.35 -5.99 3.52
CA LEU A 2 14.77 -6.55 2.29
C LEU A 2 15.79 -6.79 1.16
N ALA A 3 16.69 -5.83 0.89
CA ALA A 3 17.76 -6.01 -0.12
C ALA A 3 18.75 -7.15 0.18
N LYS A 4 18.95 -7.48 1.47
CA LYS A 4 19.77 -8.65 1.88
C LYS A 4 19.00 -9.96 1.76
N LEU A 5 17.66 -9.92 1.90
CA LEU A 5 16.79 -11.07 1.68
C LEU A 5 16.70 -11.42 0.18
N CYS A 6 16.54 -10.41 -0.69
CA CYS A 6 16.51 -10.61 -2.15
C CYS A 6 17.82 -11.24 -2.66
N LYS A 7 18.98 -10.74 -2.24
CA LYS A 7 20.30 -11.32 -2.55
C LYS A 7 20.56 -12.71 -1.97
N ARG A 8 19.76 -13.15 -0.99
CA ARG A 8 19.88 -14.48 -0.37
C ARG A 8 18.94 -15.47 -1.05
N LEU A 9 17.78 -15.01 -1.51
CA LEU A 9 16.86 -15.77 -2.35
C LEU A 9 17.44 -16.03 -3.76
N GLU A 10 18.12 -15.04 -4.37
CA GLU A 10 18.84 -15.22 -5.64
C GLU A 10 19.95 -16.29 -5.60
N ARG A 11 20.55 -16.52 -4.42
CA ARG A 11 21.63 -17.50 -4.25
C ARG A 11 21.16 -18.91 -3.94
N LEU A 12 19.91 -19.07 -3.49
CA LEU A 12 19.34 -20.38 -3.14
C LEU A 12 18.79 -21.15 -4.34
N TYR A 13 18.71 -20.52 -5.52
CA TYR A 13 18.13 -21.10 -6.75
C TYR A 13 19.18 -21.59 -7.77
N ILE A 14 20.47 -21.64 -7.41
CA ILE A 14 21.56 -22.04 -8.33
C ILE A 14 22.02 -23.50 -8.12
N SER A 15 21.32 -24.29 -7.30
CA SER A 15 21.62 -25.71 -7.14
C SER A 15 20.33 -26.51 -7.23
N ASP A 16 19.84 -26.67 -8.44
CA ASP A 16 19.55 -28.00 -9.02
C ASP A 16 19.16 -27.77 -10.48
N GLY A 17 19.82 -28.52 -11.36
CA GLY A 17 19.68 -28.37 -12.79
C GLY A 17 18.37 -28.94 -13.28
N GLU A 18 17.56 -28.09 -13.90
CA GLU A 18 16.71 -28.39 -15.04
C GLU A 18 16.33 -27.06 -15.72
N GLU A 19 16.43 -27.03 -17.05
CA GLU A 19 16.24 -25.83 -17.87
C GLU A 19 14.78 -25.38 -17.87
N ASP A 20 14.41 -24.52 -16.92
CA ASP A 20 13.12 -23.83 -16.96
C ASP A 20 13.29 -22.31 -16.99
N GLN A 21 12.53 -21.71 -17.92
CA GLN A 21 12.54 -20.32 -18.33
C GLN A 21 12.69 -19.36 -17.15
N ILE A 22 13.81 -18.63 -17.12
CA ILE A 22 14.00 -17.49 -16.23
C ILE A 22 12.92 -16.46 -16.60
N ILE A 23 11.80 -16.44 -15.85
CA ILE A 23 10.86 -15.32 -15.89
C ILE A 23 11.64 -14.14 -15.33
N ASN A 24 12.24 -13.37 -16.23
CA ASN A 24 13.00 -12.19 -15.91
C ASN A 24 12.03 -11.11 -15.41
N PHE A 25 11.81 -11.07 -14.09
CA PHE A 25 10.96 -10.08 -13.43
C PHE A 25 11.42 -8.63 -13.66
N ASN A 26 12.62 -8.40 -14.21
CA ASN A 26 13.07 -7.06 -14.62
C ASN A 26 12.31 -6.48 -15.82
N TYR A 27 11.49 -7.26 -16.53
CA TYR A 27 10.60 -6.73 -17.58
C TYR A 27 9.12 -6.71 -17.18
N LEU A 28 8.79 -7.10 -15.95
CA LEU A 28 7.49 -6.81 -15.40
C LEU A 28 7.53 -5.36 -14.91
N ASP A 29 7.45 -4.42 -15.86
CA ASP A 29 6.97 -3.06 -15.57
C ASP A 29 5.49 -3.21 -15.20
N ILE A 30 5.23 -3.77 -14.02
CA ILE A 30 3.93 -3.70 -13.38
C ILE A 30 3.81 -2.23 -12.99
N LYS A 31 3.39 -1.42 -13.97
CA LYS A 31 2.59 -0.24 -13.66
C LYS A 31 1.33 -0.76 -13.03
N LEU A 32 1.48 -1.00 -11.76
CA LEU A 32 0.40 -1.14 -10.82
C LEU A 32 -0.23 0.25 -10.94
N ASP A 33 -1.31 0.36 -11.71
CA ASP A 33 -2.25 1.49 -11.73
C ASP A 33 -2.96 1.56 -10.36
N ILE A 34 -2.19 1.44 -9.26
CA ILE A 34 -2.54 1.92 -7.93
C ILE A 34 -2.47 3.43 -8.07
N PHE A 35 -3.56 3.95 -8.64
CA PHE A 35 -3.84 5.35 -8.89
C PHE A 35 -3.28 6.17 -7.74
N SER A 36 -2.29 6.99 -8.06
CA SER A 36 -2.07 8.22 -7.32
C SER A 36 -3.45 8.88 -7.18
N GLY A 37 -3.87 9.14 -5.94
CA GLY A 37 -5.28 9.23 -5.51
C GLY A 37 -6.23 10.18 -6.28
N PRO A 38 -7.45 10.40 -5.78
CA PRO A 38 -8.54 10.99 -6.56
C PRO A 38 -8.20 12.36 -7.18
N PHE A 39 -7.42 13.19 -6.48
CA PHE A 39 -6.94 14.47 -7.01
C PHE A 39 -5.99 14.33 -8.20
N PHE A 40 -5.06 13.38 -8.18
CA PHE A 40 -4.17 13.16 -9.31
C PHE A 40 -4.96 12.73 -10.54
N LYS A 41 -5.94 11.82 -10.36
CA LYS A 41 -6.79 11.39 -11.47
C LYS A 41 -7.67 12.52 -11.99
N LEU A 42 -8.23 13.35 -11.11
CA LEU A 42 -8.94 14.57 -11.51
C LEU A 42 -8.07 15.46 -12.42
N VAL A 43 -6.83 15.74 -12.00
CA VAL A 43 -5.93 16.59 -12.79
C VAL A 43 -5.60 15.98 -14.15
N GLU A 44 -5.34 14.68 -14.20
CA GLU A 44 -5.10 13.95 -15.45
C GLU A 44 -6.26 14.13 -16.42
N LEU A 45 -7.49 13.85 -15.98
CA LEU A 45 -8.71 13.97 -16.79
C LEU A 45 -8.93 15.40 -17.30
N ILE A 46 -8.67 16.42 -16.47
CA ILE A 46 -8.83 17.82 -16.88
C ILE A 46 -7.75 18.24 -17.88
N LYS A 47 -6.50 17.82 -17.68
CA LYS A 47 -5.40 18.13 -18.59
C LYS A 47 -5.55 17.47 -19.96
N GLU A 48 -6.13 16.28 -20.03
CA GLU A 48 -6.46 15.61 -21.29
C GLU A 48 -7.37 16.45 -22.19
N LYS A 49 -8.24 17.29 -21.62
CA LYS A 49 -9.11 18.20 -22.39
C LYS A 49 -8.33 19.32 -23.07
N LYS A 50 -7.07 19.57 -22.71
CA LYS A 50 -6.21 20.64 -23.26
C LYS A 50 -6.82 22.05 -23.20
N ILE A 51 -7.71 22.28 -22.23
CA ILE A 51 -8.35 23.58 -21.98
C ILE A 51 -7.80 24.11 -20.65
N PRO A 52 -7.45 25.42 -20.55
CA PRO A 52 -7.07 26.02 -19.27
C PRO A 52 -8.17 25.85 -18.22
N VAL A 53 -7.82 25.40 -17.01
CA VAL A 53 -8.80 25.09 -15.96
C VAL A 53 -9.67 26.30 -15.57
N ARG A 54 -9.13 27.53 -15.63
CA ARG A 54 -9.90 28.75 -15.34
C ARG A 54 -10.96 29.08 -16.40
N LYS A 55 -10.95 28.41 -17.56
CA LYS A 55 -11.94 28.56 -18.63
C LYS A 55 -13.07 27.52 -18.55
N ILE A 56 -12.97 26.53 -17.68
CA ILE A 56 -14.02 25.54 -17.46
C ILE A 56 -14.74 25.83 -16.14
N SER A 57 -16.03 25.51 -16.07
CA SER A 57 -16.81 25.63 -14.84
C SER A 57 -16.53 24.46 -13.89
N VAL A 58 -16.79 24.65 -12.60
CA VAL A 58 -16.64 23.56 -11.61
C VAL A 58 -17.67 22.45 -11.87
N SER A 59 -18.84 22.80 -12.39
CA SER A 59 -19.86 21.87 -12.87
C SER A 59 -19.33 20.96 -13.96
N TYR A 60 -18.59 21.49 -14.94
CA TYR A 60 -17.97 20.66 -15.98
C TYR A 60 -16.87 19.75 -15.42
N ILE A 61 -16.06 20.26 -14.48
CA ILE A 61 -15.05 19.45 -13.77
C ILE A 61 -15.72 18.30 -13.00
N SER A 62 -16.82 18.60 -12.33
CA SER A 62 -17.63 17.64 -11.58
C SER A 62 -18.17 16.54 -12.49
N ASP A 63 -18.73 16.90 -13.66
CA ASP A 63 -19.24 15.92 -14.62
C ASP A 63 -18.16 14.98 -15.14
N ILE A 64 -16.97 15.51 -15.47
CA ILE A 64 -15.84 14.69 -15.91
C ILE A 64 -15.47 13.66 -14.83
N PHE A 65 -15.38 14.11 -13.57
CA PHE A 65 -14.92 13.24 -12.49
C PHE A 65 -15.98 12.22 -12.07
N VAL A 66 -17.25 12.62 -11.96
CA VAL A 66 -18.35 11.72 -11.61
C VAL A 66 -18.54 10.64 -12.68
N ASN A 67 -18.46 11.00 -13.96
CA ASN A 67 -18.53 10.02 -15.05
C ASN A 67 -17.38 9.01 -14.94
N TYR A 68 -16.15 9.47 -14.69
CA TYR A 68 -15.02 8.58 -14.47
C TYR A 68 -15.26 7.61 -13.31
N VAL A 69 -15.76 8.10 -12.17
CA VAL A 69 -16.04 7.25 -11.00
C VAL A 69 -17.13 6.21 -11.30
N ASN A 70 -18.18 6.60 -12.02
CA ASN A 70 -19.25 5.68 -12.40
C ASN A 70 -18.75 4.58 -13.36
N ASP A 71 -17.95 4.95 -14.36
CA ASP A 71 -17.45 4.02 -15.37
C ASP A 71 -16.44 3.02 -14.78
N ASN A 72 -15.73 3.39 -13.71
CA ASN A 72 -14.65 2.60 -13.11
C ASN A 72 -14.99 2.13 -11.69
N PHE A 73 -16.24 2.17 -11.28
CA PHE A 73 -16.66 1.96 -9.88
C PHE A 73 -16.12 0.65 -9.27
N ASN A 74 -16.08 -0.43 -10.06
CA ASN A 74 -15.67 -1.76 -9.60
C ASN A 74 -14.14 -1.95 -9.52
N ASP A 75 -13.37 -1.11 -10.20
CA ASP A 75 -11.91 -1.26 -10.33
C ASP A 75 -11.14 -0.33 -9.38
N LEU A 76 -11.85 0.56 -8.68
CA LEU A 76 -11.25 1.53 -7.77
C LEU A 76 -10.92 0.89 -6.41
N ASN A 77 -9.65 0.54 -6.22
CA ASN A 77 -9.12 -0.01 -4.95
C ASN A 77 -9.42 0.86 -3.70
N SER A 78 -9.58 2.18 -3.87
CA SER A 78 -9.92 3.15 -2.81
C SER A 78 -11.18 3.94 -3.16
N ILE A 79 -12.28 3.25 -3.47
CA ILE A 79 -13.54 3.89 -3.90
C ILE A 79 -14.04 4.98 -2.93
N GLY A 80 -13.81 4.84 -1.63
CA GLY A 80 -14.23 5.83 -0.62
C GLY A 80 -13.68 7.24 -0.85
N GLU A 81 -12.38 7.36 -1.15
CA GLU A 81 -11.74 8.66 -1.41
C GLU A 81 -12.23 9.29 -2.73
N PHE A 82 -12.51 8.45 -3.73
CA PHE A 82 -13.09 8.90 -5.00
C PHE A 82 -14.54 9.38 -4.81
N LEU A 83 -15.34 8.66 -4.02
CA LEU A 83 -16.70 9.06 -3.69
C LEU A 83 -16.73 10.34 -2.85
N GLU A 84 -15.77 10.54 -1.94
CA GLU A 84 -15.64 11.78 -1.18
C GLU A 84 -15.41 12.97 -2.11
N LEU A 85 -14.43 12.87 -3.02
CA LEU A 85 -14.16 13.94 -3.98
C LEU A 85 -15.32 14.14 -4.96
N ALA A 86 -15.95 13.07 -5.43
CA ALA A 86 -17.11 13.13 -6.33
C ALA A 86 -18.32 13.80 -5.66
N SER A 87 -18.60 13.45 -4.40
CA SER A 87 -19.65 14.08 -3.59
C SER A 87 -19.37 15.57 -3.40
N TYR A 88 -18.13 15.91 -3.07
CA TYR A 88 -17.70 17.29 -2.90
C TYR A 88 -17.84 18.12 -4.20
N LEU A 89 -17.39 17.59 -5.34
CA LEU A 89 -17.55 18.23 -6.64
C LEU A 89 -19.03 18.32 -7.06
N THR A 90 -19.86 17.35 -6.70
CA THR A 90 -21.32 17.38 -6.93
C THR A 90 -21.98 18.48 -6.11
N PHE A 91 -21.57 18.63 -4.84
CA PHE A 91 -22.00 19.73 -4.00
C PHE A 91 -21.61 21.10 -4.59
N LEU A 92 -20.38 21.24 -5.07
CA LEU A 92 -19.93 22.48 -5.72
C LEU A 92 -20.70 22.76 -7.02
N LYS A 93 -20.99 21.72 -7.82
CA LYS A 93 -21.85 21.84 -9.00
C LYS A 93 -23.24 22.35 -8.63
N SER A 94 -23.86 21.76 -7.61
CA SER A 94 -25.17 22.21 -7.10
C SER A 94 -25.15 23.68 -6.71
N LYS A 95 -24.12 24.12 -5.95
CA LYS A 95 -23.94 25.53 -5.58
C LYS A 95 -23.73 26.44 -6.80
N GLU A 96 -22.96 26.02 -7.80
CA GLU A 96 -22.68 26.83 -8.98
C GLU A 96 -23.93 27.15 -9.80
N LEU A 97 -24.85 26.16 -9.89
CA LEU A 97 -26.09 26.25 -10.65
C LEU A 97 -27.15 27.17 -9.99
N LEU A 98 -26.95 27.59 -8.73
CA LEU A 98 -27.86 28.50 -8.06
C LEU A 98 -27.76 29.93 -8.61
N PRO A 99 -28.89 30.67 -8.66
CA PRO A 99 -28.86 32.09 -9.00
C PRO A 99 -28.00 32.86 -7.99
N ASN A 100 -27.16 33.79 -8.48
CA ASN A 100 -26.20 34.58 -7.69
C ASN A 100 -25.06 33.79 -7.01
N SER A 101 -24.77 32.56 -7.42
CA SER A 101 -23.64 31.76 -6.89
C SER A 101 -22.30 32.51 -6.92
N ASN A 102 -22.07 33.37 -7.92
CA ASN A 102 -20.85 34.19 -8.01
C ASN A 102 -20.68 35.20 -6.86
N ASN A 103 -21.74 35.55 -6.12
CA ASN A 103 -21.67 36.42 -4.96
C ASN A 103 -21.42 35.66 -3.65
N ASP A 104 -21.60 34.34 -3.63
CA ASP A 104 -21.29 33.48 -2.49
C ASP A 104 -19.76 33.41 -2.29
N LYS A 105 -19.27 34.06 -1.23
CA LYS A 105 -17.84 34.08 -0.86
C LYS A 105 -17.30 32.67 -0.59
N GLU A 106 -18.10 31.80 0.02
CA GLU A 106 -17.71 30.45 0.37
C GLU A 106 -17.55 29.60 -0.90
N PHE A 107 -18.52 29.67 -1.81
CA PHE A 107 -18.42 28.99 -3.10
C PHE A 107 -17.18 29.43 -3.88
N ARG A 108 -16.93 30.74 -3.98
CA ARG A 108 -15.74 31.27 -4.67
C ARG A 108 -14.44 30.73 -4.08
N LYS A 109 -14.34 30.65 -2.75
CA LYS A 109 -13.16 30.12 -2.06
C LYS A 109 -12.92 28.65 -2.42
N HIS A 110 -13.95 27.82 -2.34
CA HIS A 110 -13.84 26.41 -2.66
C HIS A 110 -13.52 26.16 -4.14
N ARG A 111 -14.13 26.94 -5.04
CA ARG A 111 -13.78 26.92 -6.47
C ARG A 111 -12.33 27.26 -6.71
N GLU A 112 -11.81 28.29 -6.05
CA GLU A 112 -10.41 28.70 -6.22
C GLU A 112 -9.46 27.59 -5.77
N VAL A 113 -9.76 26.90 -4.65
CA VAL A 113 -8.97 25.74 -4.20
C VAL A 113 -8.88 24.66 -5.29
N ILE A 114 -9.98 24.32 -5.96
CA ILE A 114 -9.97 23.34 -7.05
C ILE A 114 -9.07 23.79 -8.20
N TYR A 115 -9.16 25.07 -8.60
CA TYR A 115 -8.32 25.61 -9.67
C TYR A 115 -6.84 25.61 -9.29
N GLU A 116 -6.50 26.08 -8.09
CA GLU A 116 -5.12 26.09 -7.60
C GLU A 116 -4.51 24.69 -7.54
N VAL A 117 -5.28 23.68 -7.09
CA VAL A 117 -4.82 22.29 -7.06
C VAL A 117 -4.49 21.79 -8.46
N ILE A 118 -5.35 22.07 -9.45
CA ILE A 118 -5.14 21.63 -10.83
C ILE A 118 -3.98 22.35 -11.50
N GLU A 119 -3.83 23.66 -11.27
CA GLU A 119 -2.75 24.47 -11.84
C GLU A 119 -1.38 24.11 -11.24
N ASN A 120 -1.31 23.99 -9.91
CA ASN A 120 -0.06 23.75 -9.19
C ASN A 120 0.39 22.29 -9.23
N TYR A 121 -0.41 21.40 -9.81
CA TYR A 121 -0.10 19.98 -9.87
C TYR A 121 1.28 19.69 -10.49
N ASP A 122 1.68 20.36 -11.57
CA ASP A 122 2.99 20.11 -12.19
C ASP A 122 4.14 20.52 -11.27
N VAL A 123 3.96 21.58 -10.49
CA VAL A 123 4.93 22.04 -9.50
C VAL A 123 5.05 21.01 -8.38
N ILE A 124 3.92 20.51 -7.88
CA ILE A 124 3.86 19.47 -6.85
C ILE A 124 4.51 18.18 -7.36
N LYS A 125 4.21 17.76 -8.59
CA LYS A 125 4.79 16.56 -9.21
C LYS A 125 6.31 16.67 -9.38
N LYS A 126 6.80 17.81 -9.86
CA LYS A 126 8.25 18.07 -9.93
C LYS A 126 8.91 18.05 -8.55
N ALA A 127 8.28 18.67 -7.55
CA ALA A 127 8.77 18.64 -6.18
C ALA A 127 8.80 17.20 -5.64
N GLN A 128 7.76 16.41 -5.90
CA GLN A 128 7.70 15.00 -5.54
C GLN A 128 8.85 14.20 -6.18
N GLU A 129 9.16 14.43 -7.45
CA GLU A 129 10.27 13.77 -8.14
C GLU A 129 11.63 14.13 -7.53
N ILE A 130 11.86 15.41 -7.22
CA ILE A 130 13.08 15.89 -6.55
C ILE A 130 13.22 15.23 -5.17
N ILE A 131 12.15 15.28 -4.37
CA ILE A 131 12.14 14.68 -3.03
C ILE A 131 12.42 13.18 -3.16
N LYS A 132 11.73 12.47 -4.06
CA LYS A 132 11.90 11.02 -4.26
C LYS A 132 13.33 10.65 -4.66
N LYS A 133 14.01 11.48 -5.44
CA LYS A 133 15.42 11.29 -5.81
C LYS A 133 16.35 11.41 -4.60
N ASP A 134 16.08 12.37 -3.71
CA ASP A 134 16.88 12.59 -2.50
C ASP A 134 16.42 11.71 -1.31
N PHE A 135 15.25 11.07 -1.40
CA PHE A 135 14.65 10.31 -0.32
C PHE A 135 15.35 8.95 -0.12
N GLY A 136 16.02 8.78 1.01
CA GLY A 136 16.73 7.55 1.34
C GLY A 136 18.18 7.49 0.85
N GLU A 137 18.65 8.51 0.11
CA GLU A 137 20.08 8.73 -0.04
C GLU A 137 20.65 9.27 1.29
N ASP A 138 21.74 8.68 1.80
CA ASP A 138 22.35 9.07 3.08
C ASP A 138 23.14 10.40 2.92
N LYS A 139 22.47 11.45 2.42
CA LYS A 139 22.97 12.81 2.28
C LYS A 139 22.90 13.52 3.63
N LYS A 140 23.63 13.01 4.63
CA LYS A 140 23.79 13.68 5.92
C LYS A 140 24.55 14.98 5.72
N LYS A 141 23.81 16.08 5.59
CA LYS A 141 24.40 17.42 5.61
C LYS A 141 24.66 17.79 7.08
N PRO A 142 25.90 18.14 7.46
CA PRO A 142 26.16 18.61 8.82
C PRO A 142 25.39 19.93 9.03
N VAL A 143 24.42 19.93 9.93
CA VAL A 143 23.70 21.13 10.34
C VAL A 143 24.38 21.69 11.58
N ARG A 144 24.85 22.93 11.53
CA ARG A 144 25.45 23.60 12.69
C ARG A 144 24.34 23.98 13.66
N VAL A 145 24.21 23.21 14.74
CA VAL A 145 23.28 23.51 15.83
C VAL A 145 23.95 24.51 16.78
N LYS A 146 23.23 25.55 17.20
CA LYS A 146 23.73 26.48 18.23
C LYS A 146 23.83 25.72 19.56
N ASN A 147 25.00 25.75 20.21
CA ASN A 147 25.25 25.11 21.52
C ASN A 147 24.53 25.80 22.71
N LYS A 148 23.72 26.82 22.47
CA LYS A 148 22.87 27.46 23.48
C LYS A 148 21.42 27.38 23.02
N ALA A 149 20.65 26.53 23.68
CA ALA A 149 19.20 26.51 23.55
C ALA A 149 18.64 27.65 24.41
N SER A 150 18.26 28.77 23.77
CA SER A 150 17.37 29.75 24.39
C SER A 150 15.95 29.26 24.12
N ILE A 151 15.34 28.62 25.11
CA ILE A 151 13.94 28.18 25.01
C ILE A 151 13.09 29.23 25.71
N GLU A 152 12.27 29.93 24.93
CA GLU A 152 11.24 30.80 25.47
C GLU A 152 10.20 29.94 26.19
N LYS A 153 9.80 30.35 27.39
CA LYS A 153 8.96 29.55 28.30
C LYS A 153 7.62 29.15 27.68
N GLU A 154 7.07 30.01 26.82
CA GLU A 154 5.83 29.77 26.06
C GLU A 154 5.96 28.69 24.96
N ILE A 155 7.18 28.47 24.46
CA ILE A 155 7.46 27.51 23.37
C ILE A 155 7.78 26.12 23.93
N PHE A 156 8.19 26.03 25.20
CA PHE A 156 8.65 24.79 25.83
C PHE A 156 7.56 23.71 25.91
N GLU A 157 6.34 24.07 26.32
CA GLU A 157 5.23 23.12 26.43
C GLU A 157 4.89 22.52 25.07
N ASN A 158 4.77 23.36 24.03
CA ASN A 158 4.51 22.92 22.67
C ASN A 158 5.64 22.04 22.09
N GLN A 159 6.90 22.33 22.45
CA GLN A 159 8.04 21.52 22.03
C GLN A 159 8.07 20.16 22.73
N LEU A 160 7.72 20.10 24.02
CA LEU A 160 7.60 18.85 24.74
C LEU A 160 6.48 17.99 24.16
N VAL A 161 5.30 18.56 23.90
CA VAL A 161 4.18 17.85 23.27
C VAL A 161 4.62 17.28 21.92
N LYS A 162 5.23 18.10 21.04
CA LYS A 162 5.75 17.61 19.75
C LYS A 162 6.79 16.52 19.89
N PHE A 163 7.71 16.64 20.86
CA PHE A 163 8.71 15.61 21.13
C PHE A 163 8.08 14.31 21.58
N PHE A 164 7.11 14.36 22.50
CA PHE A 164 6.41 13.18 22.97
C PHE A 164 5.54 12.56 21.87
N ASP A 165 4.88 13.38 21.05
CA ASP A 165 4.13 12.91 19.88
C ASP A 165 5.06 12.22 18.88
N ASP A 166 6.22 12.79 18.57
CA ASP A 166 7.23 12.19 17.70
C ASP A 166 7.80 10.89 18.30
N TYR A 167 8.07 10.89 19.61
CA TYR A 167 8.60 9.73 20.33
C TYR A 167 7.59 8.59 20.35
N ILE A 168 6.34 8.88 20.74
CA ILE A 168 5.24 7.91 20.75
C ILE A 168 4.95 7.45 19.32
N THR A 169 4.94 8.32 18.33
CA THR A 169 4.69 7.95 16.93
C THR A 169 5.80 7.06 16.39
N LYS A 170 7.08 7.34 16.71
CA LYS A 170 8.20 6.46 16.37
C LYS A 170 8.10 5.12 17.07
N GLN A 171 7.72 5.08 18.34
CA GLN A 171 7.50 3.83 19.07
C GLN A 171 6.30 3.03 18.52
N LYS A 172 5.16 3.68 18.27
CA LYS A 172 4.00 3.07 17.60
C LYS A 172 4.37 2.52 16.23
N LYS A 173 5.16 3.25 15.43
CA LYS A 173 5.62 2.78 14.11
C LYS A 173 6.55 1.56 14.22
N LEU A 174 7.22 1.36 15.36
CA LEU A 174 7.98 0.15 15.68
C LEU A 174 7.10 -0.96 16.28
N GLU A 175 5.98 -0.61 16.92
CA GLU A 175 4.92 -1.52 17.37
C GLU A 175 3.95 -1.93 16.26
N ILE A 176 4.01 -1.33 15.06
CA ILE A 176 3.33 -1.86 13.86
C ILE A 176 4.02 -3.18 13.49
N ILE A 177 3.58 -4.21 14.20
CA ILE A 177 3.48 -5.62 13.84
C ILE A 177 4.83 -6.25 13.48
N ARG A 178 5.64 -6.49 14.52
CA ARG A 178 6.38 -7.75 14.60
C ARG A 178 5.47 -8.84 15.16
N ASP A 179 4.33 -9.09 14.51
CA ASP A 179 3.78 -10.45 14.53
C ASP A 179 4.74 -11.26 13.65
N THR A 180 5.90 -11.64 14.20
CA THR A 180 6.75 -12.63 13.54
C THR A 180 6.04 -13.95 13.71
N TYR A 181 5.03 -14.19 12.89
CA TYR A 181 4.47 -15.52 12.75
C TYR A 181 5.55 -16.35 12.06
N ARG A 182 6.23 -17.20 12.83
CA ARG A 182 7.37 -17.97 12.33
C ARG A 182 6.86 -19.19 11.57
N ILE A 183 7.63 -19.60 10.57
CA ILE A 183 7.28 -20.78 9.75
C ILE A 183 7.31 -22.04 10.62
N GLU A 184 8.21 -22.11 11.60
CA GLU A 184 8.32 -23.23 12.53
C GLU A 184 7.04 -23.39 13.39
N ASP A 185 6.49 -22.27 13.86
CA ASP A 185 5.25 -22.26 14.65
C ASP A 185 4.06 -22.68 13.77
N ALA A 186 4.01 -22.18 12.53
CA ALA A 186 2.99 -22.54 11.54
C ALA A 186 3.01 -24.05 11.21
N ILE A 187 4.19 -24.63 11.00
CA ILE A 187 4.37 -26.06 10.77
C ILE A 187 3.85 -26.86 11.97
N GLY A 188 4.26 -26.52 13.19
CA GLY A 188 3.81 -27.22 14.40
C GLY A 188 2.31 -27.10 14.68
N MET A 189 1.66 -26.04 14.21
CA MET A 189 0.20 -25.88 14.27
C MET A 189 -0.52 -26.74 13.22
N LEU A 190 0.00 -26.81 11.99
CA LEU A 190 -0.59 -27.58 10.90
C LEU A 190 -0.39 -29.10 11.06
N GLU A 191 0.74 -29.54 11.63
CA GLU A 191 1.01 -30.97 11.90
C GLU A 191 -0.03 -31.62 12.83
N LYS A 192 -0.67 -30.83 13.69
CA LYS A 192 -1.71 -31.32 14.61
C LYS A 192 -3.07 -31.50 13.94
N LYS A 193 -3.23 -31.11 12.69
CA LYS A 193 -4.48 -31.22 11.93
C LYS A 193 -4.45 -32.48 11.08
N ASP A 194 -5.57 -33.18 11.04
CA ASP A 194 -5.73 -34.36 10.17
C ASP A 194 -5.98 -33.94 8.72
N GLU A 195 -6.70 -32.82 8.53
CA GLU A 195 -6.89 -32.21 7.22
C GLU A 195 -7.17 -30.71 7.33
N PHE A 196 -6.87 -29.96 6.26
CA PHE A 196 -7.26 -28.56 6.13
C PHE A 196 -7.40 -28.14 4.66
N ASN A 197 -8.11 -27.04 4.40
CA ASN A 197 -8.20 -26.42 3.08
C ASN A 197 -7.67 -24.97 3.14
N ILE A 198 -7.64 -24.30 1.99
CA ILE A 198 -7.12 -22.92 1.88
C ILE A 198 -7.94 -21.94 2.74
N LEU A 199 -9.25 -22.17 2.88
CA LEU A 199 -10.13 -21.30 3.66
C LEU A 199 -9.81 -21.39 5.15
N TYR A 200 -9.63 -22.61 5.67
CA TYR A 200 -9.18 -22.83 7.05
C TYR A 200 -7.79 -22.26 7.30
N LEU A 201 -6.91 -22.31 6.30
CA LEU A 201 -5.60 -21.68 6.38
C LEU A 201 -5.68 -20.16 6.56
N PHE A 202 -6.66 -19.53 5.91
CA PHE A 202 -6.95 -18.10 6.04
C PHE A 202 -7.57 -17.75 7.40
N GLU A 203 -8.42 -18.62 7.94
CA GLU A 203 -8.95 -18.50 9.30
C GLU A 203 -7.84 -18.64 10.35
N TYR A 204 -6.97 -19.65 10.22
CA TYR A 204 -5.82 -19.84 11.12
C TYR A 204 -4.83 -18.68 11.06
N ALA A 205 -4.74 -18.02 9.90
CA ALA A 205 -3.97 -16.81 9.71
C ALA A 205 -4.62 -15.54 10.29
N GLN A 206 -5.76 -15.65 10.97
CA GLN A 206 -6.52 -14.53 11.52
C GLN A 206 -6.88 -13.48 10.45
N HIS A 207 -7.10 -13.92 9.21
CA HIS A 207 -7.38 -13.04 8.06
C HIS A 207 -6.27 -12.01 7.74
N LYS A 208 -5.06 -12.17 8.28
CA LYS A 208 -3.91 -11.31 7.97
C LYS A 208 -3.11 -11.89 6.81
N LYS A 209 -2.91 -11.10 5.75
CA LYS A 209 -2.16 -11.50 4.54
C LYS A 209 -0.78 -12.09 4.84
N MET A 210 -0.03 -11.49 5.77
CA MET A 210 1.31 -11.97 6.11
C MET A 210 1.29 -13.35 6.78
N ASN A 211 0.39 -13.55 7.75
CA ASN A 211 0.24 -14.84 8.44
C ASN A 211 -0.23 -15.93 7.47
N PHE A 212 -1.11 -15.58 6.53
CA PHE A 212 -1.58 -16.50 5.52
C PHE A 212 -0.44 -16.96 4.61
N LEU A 213 0.45 -16.06 4.18
CA LEU A 213 1.62 -16.44 3.39
C LEU A 213 2.54 -17.40 4.15
N VAL A 214 2.74 -17.18 5.45
CA VAL A 214 3.55 -18.09 6.29
C VAL A 214 2.88 -19.45 6.46
N MET A 215 1.57 -19.48 6.73
CA MET A 215 0.79 -20.71 6.83
C MET A 215 0.74 -21.47 5.51
N PHE A 216 0.64 -20.76 4.39
CA PHE A 216 0.68 -21.32 3.05
C PHE A 216 2.05 -21.93 2.74
N LEU A 217 3.13 -21.21 3.02
CA LEU A 217 4.48 -21.74 2.88
C LEU A 217 4.69 -22.99 3.76
N ALA A 218 4.23 -22.96 5.01
CA ALA A 218 4.29 -24.11 5.91
C ALA A 218 3.52 -25.32 5.36
N SER A 219 2.32 -25.10 4.78
CA SER A 219 1.54 -26.17 4.14
C SER A 219 2.27 -26.79 2.94
N LEU A 220 2.93 -25.96 2.11
CA LEU A 220 3.72 -26.45 0.98
C LEU A 220 4.96 -27.23 1.44
N ILE A 221 5.63 -26.77 2.50
CA ILE A 221 6.77 -27.47 3.11
C ILE A 221 6.32 -28.84 3.64
N LEU A 222 5.15 -28.93 4.28
CA LEU A 222 4.60 -30.17 4.80
C LEU A 222 4.22 -31.17 3.69
N VAL A 223 3.71 -30.67 2.56
CA VAL A 223 3.48 -31.50 1.36
C VAL A 223 4.80 -31.97 0.76
N ASN A 224 5.78 -31.07 0.60
CA ASN A 224 7.09 -31.43 0.04
C ASN A 224 7.86 -32.45 0.92
N ARG A 225 7.64 -32.42 2.24
CA ARG A 225 8.22 -33.38 3.19
C ARG A 225 7.43 -34.69 3.33
N GLY A 226 6.32 -34.85 2.61
CA GLY A 226 5.51 -36.07 2.64
C GLY A 226 4.68 -36.26 3.92
N PHE A 227 4.46 -35.22 4.73
CA PHE A 227 3.54 -35.29 5.87
C PHE A 227 2.08 -35.13 5.45
N PHE A 228 1.84 -34.42 4.34
CA PHE A 228 0.51 -34.16 3.80
C PHE A 228 0.48 -34.43 2.29
N LYS A 229 -0.69 -34.83 1.78
CA LYS A 229 -0.99 -34.91 0.36
C LYS A 229 -2.04 -33.86 0.01
N TYR A 230 -1.89 -33.20 -1.14
CA TYR A 230 -2.90 -32.28 -1.65
C TYR A 230 -3.78 -32.97 -2.69
N GLU A 231 -5.06 -33.17 -2.39
CA GLU A 231 -6.05 -33.74 -3.31
C GLU A 231 -7.39 -33.03 -3.19
N LYS A 232 -8.02 -32.75 -4.34
CA LYS A 232 -9.38 -32.15 -4.43
C LYS A 232 -9.58 -30.89 -3.57
N GLY A 233 -8.53 -30.07 -3.41
CA GLY A 233 -8.61 -28.83 -2.63
C GLY A 233 -8.32 -28.98 -1.13
N LEU A 234 -7.98 -30.18 -0.66
CA LEU A 234 -7.67 -30.50 0.73
C LEU A 234 -6.23 -30.96 0.90
N PHE A 235 -5.60 -30.51 1.98
CA PHE A 235 -4.35 -31.04 2.52
C PHE A 235 -4.71 -32.13 3.51
N ILE A 236 -4.40 -33.39 3.20
CA ILE A 236 -4.75 -34.56 4.00
C ILE A 236 -3.48 -35.13 4.62
N LYS A 237 -3.46 -35.32 5.94
CA LYS A 237 -2.31 -35.85 6.66
C LYS A 237 -2.07 -37.30 6.28
N LEU A 238 -0.83 -37.62 5.94
CA LEU A 238 -0.37 -38.98 5.74
C LEU A 238 -0.03 -39.55 7.12
N SER A 239 -0.82 -40.50 7.60
CA SER A 239 -0.49 -41.27 8.80
C SER A 239 0.85 -41.97 8.55
N SER A 240 1.88 -41.65 9.35
CA SER A 240 3.19 -42.28 9.25
C SER A 240 3.04 -43.80 9.28
N GLN A 241 3.44 -44.45 8.19
CA GLN A 241 4.11 -45.75 8.30
C GLN A 241 5.40 -45.51 9.09
N ASP A 242 5.72 -46.47 9.96
CA ASP A 242 6.95 -46.52 10.74
C ASP A 242 8.20 -46.21 9.89
N PRO A 243 9.10 -45.32 10.35
CA PRO A 243 10.43 -45.22 9.77
C PRO A 243 11.27 -46.40 10.28
N GLY A 244 11.15 -47.56 9.62
CA GLY A 244 11.96 -48.72 9.98
C GLY A 244 11.60 -50.01 9.26
N SER A 245 11.88 -50.11 7.95
CA SER A 245 12.13 -51.42 7.31
C SER A 245 12.66 -51.30 5.88
N GLU A 246 13.78 -50.61 5.67
CA GLU A 246 14.66 -50.91 4.52
C GLU A 246 16.13 -50.77 4.93
N LEU A 247 16.55 -51.61 5.88
CA LEU A 247 17.92 -52.13 5.94
C LEU A 247 17.84 -53.56 6.48
N ASN A 248 18.32 -54.51 5.67
CA ASN A 248 18.50 -55.96 5.87
C ASN A 248 17.39 -56.86 5.31
N GLY A 249 17.70 -57.48 4.16
CA GLY A 249 16.97 -58.58 3.53
C GLY A 249 17.31 -58.68 2.06
#